data_AF-A0A4Q2X2R5-F1
#
_entry.id   AF-A0A4Q2X2R5-F1
#
_cell.length_a   1.000
_cell.length_b   1.000
_cell.length_c   1.000
_cell.angle_alpha   90.00
_cell.angle_beta   90.00
_cell.angle_gamma   90.00
#
_symmetry.space_group_name_H-M   'P 1'
#
loop_
_entity.id
_entity.type
_entity.pdbx_description
1 polymer ?
#
loop_
_entity_poly.entity_id
_entity_poly.type
_entity_poly.pdbx_seq_one_letter_code
_entity_poly.pdbx_strand_id
1 'polypeptide(L)'
;MSNAEGMRGMIRTIVVVGGGSAGWLTACRLAARSVGMGSGIKVLLVESATVPSVGVGEGTWPTMRNTLRKIGIDETTFIRSCDVALKQGARFVGWTDGSADDAYYHPLNPPAGAGDVDLAPYWLGLPDAKAETDADGASFADWVDYQSALCDAGLAPKTITAPEY
;
A
#
# COMPACT_ATOMS: atom_id res chain seq x y z
N MET A 1 9.10 -14.69 -47.45
CA MET A 1 7.77 -15.02 -46.89
C MET A 1 7.91 -15.54 -45.45
N SER A 2 8.22 -14.69 -44.45
CA SER A 2 8.39 -15.19 -43.05
C SER A 2 7.81 -14.31 -41.93
N ASN A 3 7.07 -13.23 -42.23
CA ASN A 3 6.53 -12.34 -41.19
C ASN A 3 5.10 -12.68 -40.74
N ALA A 4 4.41 -13.60 -41.42
CA ALA A 4 3.00 -13.89 -41.13
C ALA A 4 2.81 -14.91 -39.99
N GLU A 5 3.75 -15.82 -39.78
CA GLU A 5 3.65 -16.82 -38.69
C GLU A 5 3.92 -16.23 -37.30
N GLY A 6 4.81 -15.24 -37.18
CA GLY A 6 5.09 -14.55 -35.91
C GLY A 6 3.92 -13.71 -35.38
N MET A 7 2.91 -13.41 -36.22
CA MET A 7 1.74 -12.61 -35.84
C MET A 7 0.57 -13.45 -35.32
N ARG A 8 0.59 -14.79 -35.49
CA ARG A 8 -0.58 -15.66 -35.30
C ARG A 8 -0.87 -16.07 -33.85
N GLY A 9 -0.17 -15.49 -32.89
CA GLY A 9 -0.42 -15.66 -31.45
C GLY A 9 -0.25 -14.39 -30.61
N MET A 10 -0.03 -13.23 -31.25
CA MET A 10 0.17 -11.99 -30.52
C MET A 10 -1.17 -11.42 -30.06
N ILE A 11 -1.33 -11.24 -28.76
CA ILE A 11 -2.52 -10.60 -28.18
C ILE A 11 -2.63 -9.16 -28.69
N ARG A 12 -3.74 -8.84 -29.35
CA ARG A 12 -4.03 -7.50 -29.88
C ARG A 12 -5.03 -6.72 -29.02
N THR A 13 -5.95 -7.43 -28.38
CA THR A 13 -7.01 -6.84 -27.56
C THR A 13 -7.10 -7.58 -26.24
N ILE A 14 -7.21 -6.83 -25.15
CA ILE A 14 -7.49 -7.34 -23.82
C ILE A 14 -8.80 -6.71 -23.34
N VAL A 15 -9.74 -7.53 -22.90
CA VAL A 15 -11.00 -7.09 -22.32
C VAL A 15 -10.97 -7.38 -20.83
N VAL A 16 -11.12 -6.33 -20.01
CA VAL A 16 -11.28 -6.41 -18.56
C VAL A 16 -12.77 -6.30 -18.26
N VAL A 17 -13.34 -7.35 -17.67
CA VAL A 17 -14.77 -7.40 -17.31
C VAL A 17 -14.90 -7.20 -15.80
N GLY A 18 -15.57 -6.13 -15.38
CA GLY A 18 -15.73 -5.71 -14.00
C GLY A 18 -15.21 -4.29 -13.78
N GLY A 19 -16.08 -3.43 -13.25
CA GLY A 19 -15.73 -2.10 -12.75
C GLY A 19 -15.14 -2.14 -11.34
N GLY A 20 -14.82 -0.97 -10.80
CA GLY A 20 -14.20 -0.81 -9.48
C GLY A 20 -12.67 -0.86 -9.50
N SER A 21 -12.06 -0.79 -8.30
CA SER A 21 -10.62 -0.58 -8.13
C SER A 21 -9.77 -1.62 -8.89
N ALA A 22 -10.09 -2.91 -8.77
CA ALA A 22 -9.32 -3.98 -9.41
C ALA A 22 -9.38 -3.92 -10.95
N GLY A 23 -10.57 -3.70 -11.51
CA GLY A 23 -10.78 -3.60 -12.96
C GLY A 23 -10.06 -2.39 -13.56
N TRP A 24 -10.28 -1.22 -12.98
CA TRP A 24 -9.67 0.02 -13.45
C TRP A 24 -8.15 0.04 -13.28
N LEU A 25 -7.60 -0.42 -12.15
CA LEU A 25 -6.15 -0.53 -11.97
C LEU A 25 -5.53 -1.49 -13.00
N THR A 26 -6.19 -2.62 -13.29
CA THR A 26 -5.74 -3.58 -14.30
C THR A 26 -5.73 -2.95 -15.69
N ALA A 27 -6.84 -2.33 -16.11
CA ALA A 27 -6.95 -1.70 -17.42
C ALA A 27 -5.91 -0.59 -17.61
N CYS A 28 -5.76 0.29 -16.62
CA CYS A 28 -4.77 1.38 -16.66
C CYS A 28 -3.33 0.85 -16.72
N ARG A 29 -2.97 -0.17 -15.93
CA ARG A 29 -1.63 -0.76 -15.96
C ARG A 29 -1.30 -1.43 -17.29
N LEU A 30 -2.26 -2.14 -17.89
CA LEU A 30 -2.10 -2.76 -19.20
C LEU A 30 -1.97 -1.70 -20.30
N ALA A 31 -2.80 -0.66 -20.27
CA ALA A 31 -2.75 0.44 -21.23
C ALA A 31 -1.43 1.19 -21.16
N ALA A 32 -0.99 1.59 -19.96
CA ALA A 32 0.29 2.27 -19.77
C ALA A 32 1.49 1.42 -20.23
N ARG A 33 1.47 0.11 -19.95
CA ARG A 33 2.50 -0.81 -20.44
C ARG A 33 2.48 -0.95 -21.97
N SER A 34 1.30 -1.01 -22.58
CA SER A 34 1.13 -1.06 -24.04
C SER A 34 1.74 0.15 -24.72
N VAL A 35 1.46 1.35 -24.20
CA VAL A 35 2.04 2.61 -24.68
C VAL A 35 3.56 2.62 -24.51
N GLY A 36 4.07 2.30 -23.31
CA GLY A 36 5.50 2.31 -23.04
C GLY A 36 6.32 1.30 -23.85
N MET A 37 5.70 0.18 -24.27
CA MET A 37 6.35 -0.82 -25.12
C MET A 37 6.09 -0.62 -26.63
N GLY A 38 5.24 0.34 -27.01
CA GLY A 38 4.81 0.51 -28.41
C GLY A 38 4.08 -0.72 -28.98
N SER A 39 3.46 -1.56 -28.14
CA SER A 39 2.88 -2.83 -28.58
C SER A 39 1.53 -2.66 -29.30
N GLY A 40 0.87 -1.51 -29.14
CA GLY A 40 -0.40 -1.20 -29.77
C GLY A 40 -1.55 -2.09 -29.30
N ILE A 41 -1.44 -2.70 -28.12
CA ILE A 41 -2.53 -3.50 -27.53
C ILE A 41 -3.69 -2.57 -27.18
N LYS A 42 -4.89 -2.93 -27.67
CA LYS A 42 -6.14 -2.29 -27.30
C LYS A 42 -6.65 -2.86 -25.97
N VAL A 43 -6.88 -2.00 -24.99
CA VAL A 43 -7.48 -2.40 -23.71
C VAL A 43 -8.91 -1.87 -23.66
N LEU A 44 -9.86 -2.75 -23.36
CA LEU A 44 -11.27 -2.43 -23.20
C LEU A 44 -11.69 -2.81 -21.78
N LEU A 45 -12.38 -1.91 -21.08
CA LEU A 45 -13.00 -2.21 -19.80
C LEU A 45 -14.52 -2.21 -19.98
N VAL A 46 -15.18 -3.23 -19.43
CA VAL A 46 -16.63 -3.37 -19.42
C VAL A 46 -17.07 -3.42 -17.97
N GLU A 47 -17.85 -2.44 -17.53
CA GLU A 47 -18.41 -2.38 -16.17
C GLU A 47 -19.93 -2.27 -16.18
N SER A 48 -20.54 -2.59 -15.04
CA SER A 48 -21.99 -2.50 -14.86
C SER A 48 -22.40 -1.03 -14.76
N ALA A 49 -23.37 -0.62 -15.56
CA ALA A 49 -23.96 0.72 -15.45
C ALA A 49 -24.88 0.89 -14.24
N THR A 50 -25.31 -0.21 -13.61
CA THR A 50 -26.38 -0.20 -12.59
C THR A 50 -25.95 -0.71 -11.22
N VAL A 51 -24.84 -1.44 -11.13
CA VAL A 51 -24.35 -1.97 -9.85
C VAL A 51 -23.17 -1.10 -9.40
N PRO A 52 -23.34 -0.25 -8.37
CA PRO A 52 -22.27 0.60 -7.88
C PRO A 52 -21.21 -0.21 -7.12
N SER A 53 -19.99 0.34 -7.04
CA SER A 53 -18.97 -0.17 -6.14
C SER A 53 -19.33 0.09 -4.68
N VAL A 54 -18.89 -0.79 -3.79
CA VAL A 54 -19.01 -0.60 -2.34
C VAL A 54 -17.90 0.35 -1.87
N GLY A 55 -18.27 1.50 -1.31
CA GLY A 55 -17.33 2.51 -0.81
C GLY A 55 -17.28 2.56 0.72
N VAL A 56 -16.55 1.64 1.35
CA VAL A 56 -16.35 1.62 2.83
C VAL A 56 -15.02 2.24 3.27
N GLY A 57 -14.24 2.75 2.33
CA GLY A 57 -12.84 3.14 2.52
C GLY A 57 -11.88 1.97 2.28
N GLU A 58 -10.77 2.25 1.59
CA GLU A 58 -9.76 1.25 1.25
C GLU A 58 -8.39 1.69 1.77
N GLY A 59 -7.65 0.76 2.39
CA GLY A 59 -6.27 0.97 2.78
C GLY A 59 -5.30 0.28 1.82
N THR A 60 -4.17 0.91 1.53
CA THR A 60 -3.15 0.36 0.63
C THR A 60 -1.82 0.08 1.34
N TRP A 61 -0.88 -0.50 0.61
CA TRP A 61 0.53 -0.66 1.00
C TRP A 61 1.40 0.46 0.38
N PRO A 62 2.61 0.73 0.92
CA PRO A 62 3.53 1.75 0.39
C PRO A 62 3.85 1.56 -1.10
N THR A 63 3.75 0.33 -1.61
CA THR A 63 3.98 -0.04 -3.02
C THR A 63 2.96 0.56 -3.99
N MET A 64 1.80 1.07 -3.53
CA MET A 64 0.79 1.70 -4.38
C MET A 64 1.36 2.87 -5.20
N ARG A 65 2.30 3.64 -4.63
CA ARG A 65 3.01 4.71 -5.34
C ARG A 65 3.67 4.24 -6.65
N ASN A 66 4.21 3.02 -6.64
CA ASN A 66 4.85 2.44 -7.81
C ASN A 66 3.81 2.03 -8.87
N THR A 67 2.62 1.59 -8.44
CA THR A 67 1.50 1.31 -9.35
C THR A 67 1.07 2.59 -10.06
N LEU A 68 0.81 3.66 -9.32
CA LEU A 68 0.41 4.97 -9.86
C LEU A 68 1.49 5.54 -10.81
N ARG A 69 2.76 5.54 -10.39
CA ARG A 69 3.87 6.01 -11.25
C ARG A 69 3.95 5.24 -12.56
N LYS A 70 3.76 3.91 -12.53
CA LYS A 70 3.78 3.09 -13.75
C LYS A 70 2.52 3.23 -14.61
N ILE A 71 1.43 3.79 -14.07
CA ILE A 71 0.26 4.23 -14.86
C ILE A 71 0.54 5.61 -15.48
N GLY A 72 1.37 6.43 -14.83
CA GLY A 72 1.64 7.81 -15.22
C GLY A 72 0.80 8.81 -14.43
N ILE A 73 0.33 8.44 -13.24
CA ILE A 73 -0.40 9.32 -12.32
C ILE A 73 0.57 9.78 -11.24
N ASP A 74 0.76 11.10 -11.14
CA ASP A 74 1.54 11.73 -10.08
C ASP A 74 0.77 11.79 -8.74
N GLU A 75 1.53 11.98 -7.65
CA GLU A 75 0.98 11.95 -6.29
C GLU A 75 -0.02 13.08 -6.08
N THR A 76 0.30 14.29 -6.56
CA THR A 76 -0.55 15.47 -6.41
C THR A 76 -1.90 15.27 -7.08
N THR A 77 -1.92 14.75 -8.31
CA THR A 77 -3.13 14.46 -9.07
C THR A 77 -3.98 13.43 -8.35
N PHE A 78 -3.37 12.37 -7.82
CA PHE A 78 -4.08 11.36 -7.05
C PHE A 78 -4.70 11.94 -5.77
N ILE A 79 -3.91 12.67 -4.96
CA ILE A 79 -4.39 13.26 -3.70
C ILE A 79 -5.47 14.31 -3.94
N ARG A 80 -5.38 15.11 -5.02
CA ARG A 80 -6.39 16.14 -5.32
C ARG A 80 -7.68 15.59 -5.92
N SER A 81 -7.62 14.42 -6.55
CA SER A 81 -8.77 13.82 -7.23
C SER A 81 -9.51 12.79 -6.36
N CYS A 82 -8.92 12.39 -5.23
CA CYS A 82 -9.42 11.36 -4.36
C CYS A 82 -9.40 11.86 -2.90
N ASP A 83 -10.45 11.60 -2.13
CA ASP A 83 -10.52 11.95 -0.69
C ASP A 83 -9.62 11.03 0.15
N VAL A 84 -8.31 11.22 0.05
CA VAL A 84 -7.30 10.32 0.64
C VAL A 84 -6.80 10.78 2.01
N ALA A 85 -6.32 9.82 2.79
CA ALA A 85 -5.53 10.04 4.00
C ALA A 85 -4.20 9.25 3.92
N LEU A 86 -3.16 9.76 4.57
CA LEU A 86 -1.85 9.09 4.61
C LEU A 86 -1.84 8.01 5.70
N LYS A 87 -1.72 6.75 5.28
CA LYS A 87 -1.60 5.59 6.18
C LYS A 87 -0.15 5.37 6.58
N GLN A 88 0.10 5.33 7.89
CA GLN A 88 1.44 5.15 8.48
C GLN A 88 1.66 3.75 9.07
N GLY A 89 0.59 3.04 9.38
CA GLY A 89 0.62 1.71 9.98
C GLY A 89 -0.79 1.16 10.15
N ALA A 90 -0.89 0.05 10.88
CA ALA A 90 -2.15 -0.44 11.45
C ALA A 90 -2.01 -0.45 12.98
N ARG A 91 -3.07 -0.05 13.69
CA ARG A 91 -3.18 -0.20 15.15
C ARG A 91 -4.19 -1.29 15.43
N PHE A 92 -3.76 -2.31 16.16
CA PHE A 92 -4.61 -3.40 16.64
C PHE A 92 -5.00 -3.07 18.08
N VAL A 93 -6.29 -3.10 18.41
CA VAL A 93 -6.82 -2.77 19.74
C VAL A 93 -7.71 -3.93 20.25
N GLY A 94 -7.44 -4.43 21.45
CA GLY A 94 -8.16 -5.53 22.09
C GLY A 94 -7.94 -6.89 21.43
N TRP A 95 -6.76 -7.15 20.85
CA TRP A 95 -6.46 -8.40 20.13
C TRP A 95 -5.83 -9.49 21.01
N THR A 96 -5.19 -9.11 22.10
CA THR A 96 -4.50 -9.98 23.05
C THR A 96 -5.42 -10.37 24.20
N ASP A 97 -6.00 -9.38 24.89
CA ASP A 97 -6.83 -9.59 26.09
C ASP A 97 -8.24 -8.97 26.00
N GLY A 98 -8.50 -8.17 24.96
CA GLY A 98 -9.81 -7.55 24.71
C GLY A 98 -10.05 -6.24 25.46
N SER A 99 -9.07 -5.75 26.24
CA SER A 99 -9.14 -4.45 26.88
C SER A 99 -8.92 -3.31 25.87
N ALA A 100 -9.33 -2.09 26.23
CA ALA A 100 -9.09 -0.91 25.40
C ALA A 100 -7.62 -0.46 25.45
N ASP A 101 -6.89 -0.84 26.51
CA ASP A 101 -5.49 -0.52 26.73
C ASP A 101 -4.54 -1.50 26.02
N ASP A 102 -5.03 -2.71 25.68
CA ASP A 102 -4.35 -3.64 24.79
C ASP A 102 -4.32 -3.09 23.38
N ALA A 103 -3.21 -2.46 23.02
CA ALA A 103 -2.98 -1.99 21.67
C ALA A 103 -1.52 -2.12 21.25
N TYR A 104 -1.32 -2.47 19.97
CA TYR A 104 0.00 -2.45 19.36
C TYR A 104 -0.05 -1.95 17.92
N TYR A 105 1.08 -1.40 17.47
CA TYR A 105 1.25 -0.92 16.11
C TYR A 105 1.96 -1.95 15.23
N HIS A 106 1.55 -2.00 13.97
CA HIS A 106 2.29 -2.59 12.87
C HIS A 106 2.62 -1.49 11.85
N PRO A 107 3.77 -0.80 12.02
CA PRO A 107 4.20 0.27 11.12
C PRO A 107 4.39 -0.21 9.68
N LEU A 108 4.33 0.73 8.73
CA LEU A 108 4.71 0.49 7.34
C LEU A 108 6.19 0.79 7.06
N ASN A 109 6.90 1.33 8.05
CA ASN A 109 8.33 1.54 8.01
C ASN A 109 9.02 0.29 8.59
N PRO A 110 9.96 -0.35 7.86
CA PRO A 110 10.66 -1.51 8.38
C PRO A 110 11.68 -1.10 9.47
N PRO A 111 11.94 -1.97 10.45
CA PRO A 111 13.03 -1.78 11.40
C PRO A 111 14.39 -1.55 10.73
N ALA A 112 15.28 -0.82 11.40
CA ALA A 112 16.66 -0.70 10.93
C ALA A 112 17.33 -2.08 10.85
N GLY A 113 17.91 -2.40 9.68
CA GLY A 113 18.53 -3.72 9.45
C GLY A 113 17.54 -4.85 9.22
N ALA A 114 16.25 -4.55 8.95
CA ALA A 114 15.27 -5.56 8.59
C ALA A 114 15.74 -6.42 7.40
N GLY A 115 15.79 -7.74 7.61
CA GLY A 115 16.29 -8.72 6.64
C GLY A 115 17.72 -9.19 6.90
N ASP A 116 18.51 -8.40 7.64
CA ASP A 116 19.89 -8.76 8.02
C ASP A 116 19.96 -9.32 9.45
N VAL A 117 19.13 -8.80 10.36
CA VAL A 117 19.06 -9.23 11.76
C VAL A 117 17.61 -9.28 12.24
N ASP A 118 17.28 -10.33 13.00
CA ASP A 118 16.04 -10.38 13.76
C ASP A 118 16.26 -9.68 15.10
N LEU A 119 15.56 -8.56 15.29
CA LEU A 119 15.65 -7.71 16.47
C LEU A 119 14.74 -8.20 17.62
N ALA A 120 13.76 -9.08 17.35
CA ALA A 120 12.80 -9.51 18.36
C ALA A 120 13.45 -10.26 19.56
N PRO A 121 14.43 -11.17 19.37
CA PRO A 121 15.09 -11.84 20.50
C PRO A 121 15.85 -10.88 21.42
N TYR A 122 16.42 -9.81 20.85
CA TYR A 122 17.16 -8.81 21.62
C TYR A 122 16.22 -7.97 22.47
N TRP A 123 15.08 -7.55 21.89
CA TRP A 123 14.02 -6.89 22.65
C TRP A 123 13.53 -7.78 23.79
N LEU A 124 13.14 -9.04 23.52
CA LEU A 124 12.68 -9.99 24.55
C LEU A 124 13.72 -10.31 25.64
N GLY A 125 15.00 -10.08 25.35
CA GLY A 125 16.10 -10.23 26.28
C GLY A 125 16.32 -9.02 27.21
N LEU A 126 15.68 -7.88 26.95
CA LEU A 126 15.77 -6.70 27.80
C LEU A 126 15.06 -6.96 29.14
N PRO A 127 15.61 -6.46 30.27
CA PRO A 127 15.00 -6.62 31.59
C PRO A 127 13.53 -6.14 31.65
N ASP A 128 13.23 -5.08 30.89
CA ASP A 128 11.93 -4.39 30.90
C ASP A 128 10.98 -4.86 29.77
N ALA A 129 11.44 -5.67 28.81
CA ALA A 129 10.59 -6.15 27.72
C ALA A 129 9.60 -7.26 28.14
N LYS A 130 9.74 -7.78 29.35
CA LYS A 130 8.86 -8.82 29.93
C LYS A 130 7.72 -8.27 30.76
N ALA A 131 7.61 -6.96 30.93
CA ALA A 131 6.43 -6.38 31.53
C ALA A 131 5.32 -6.35 30.49
N GLU A 132 4.59 -7.46 30.35
CA GLU A 132 3.47 -7.64 29.42
C GLU A 132 2.30 -6.64 29.62
N THR A 133 2.41 -5.69 30.56
CA THR A 133 1.31 -4.78 30.94
C THR A 133 1.74 -3.44 31.55
N ASP A 134 3.03 -3.13 31.68
CA ASP A 134 3.42 -1.92 32.40
C ASP A 134 3.62 -0.73 31.45
N ALA A 135 2.89 0.35 31.76
CA ALA A 135 2.89 1.65 31.08
C ALA A 135 4.27 2.34 30.94
N ASP A 136 5.35 1.70 31.40
CA ASP A 136 6.72 2.20 31.41
C ASP A 136 7.67 1.45 30.43
N GLY A 137 7.24 0.31 29.87
CA GLY A 137 8.01 -0.47 28.89
C GLY A 137 7.65 -0.12 27.44
N ALA A 138 8.63 0.24 26.61
CA ALA A 138 8.39 0.51 25.19
C ALA A 138 7.97 -0.78 24.45
N SER A 139 6.85 -0.72 23.70
CA SER A 139 6.42 -1.84 22.85
C SER A 139 7.51 -2.19 21.83
N PHE A 140 7.48 -3.40 21.26
CA PHE A 140 8.45 -3.75 20.21
C PHE A 140 8.44 -2.74 19.06
N ALA A 141 7.26 -2.25 18.67
CA ALA A 141 7.13 -1.25 17.62
C ALA A 141 7.81 0.08 17.99
N ASP A 142 7.64 0.55 19.23
CA ASP A 142 8.30 1.78 19.73
C ASP A 142 9.82 1.61 19.87
N TRP A 143 10.26 0.38 20.16
CA TRP A 143 11.68 0.07 20.32
C TRP A 143 12.44 0.09 18.99
N VAL A 144 11.79 -0.31 17.89
CA VAL A 144 12.43 -0.45 16.57
C VAL A 144 12.08 0.65 15.58
N ASP A 145 11.07 1.47 15.87
CA ASP A 145 10.54 2.48 14.95
C ASP A 145 9.94 3.67 15.72
N TYR A 146 10.02 4.86 15.13
CA TYR A 146 9.44 6.10 15.66
C TYR A 146 8.00 6.33 15.18
N GLN A 147 7.52 5.49 14.25
CA GLN A 147 6.29 5.70 13.51
C GLN A 147 5.02 5.67 14.37
N SER A 148 5.01 4.85 15.43
CA SER A 148 3.92 4.77 16.44
C SER A 148 3.75 6.09 17.18
N ALA A 149 4.85 6.65 17.71
CA ALA A 149 4.85 7.94 18.40
C ALA A 149 4.32 9.08 17.51
N LEU A 150 4.65 9.09 16.22
CA LEU A 150 4.08 10.04 15.27
C LEU A 150 2.57 9.85 15.06
N CYS A 151 2.10 8.60 15.01
CA CYS A 151 0.67 8.29 14.88
C CYS A 151 -0.12 8.76 16.11
N ASP A 152 0.36 8.48 17.31
CA ASP A 152 -0.30 8.90 18.56
C ASP A 152 -0.33 10.42 18.71
N ALA A 153 0.70 11.12 18.21
CA ALA A 153 0.75 12.58 18.16
C ALA A 153 -0.10 13.20 17.02
N GLY A 154 -0.73 12.39 16.15
CA GLY A 154 -1.52 12.87 15.01
C GLY A 154 -0.70 13.59 13.94
N LEU A 155 0.60 13.28 13.83
CA LEU A 155 1.52 13.94 12.90
C LEU A 155 1.51 13.27 11.52
N ALA A 156 1.76 14.07 10.49
CA ALA A 156 1.87 13.58 9.11
C ALA A 156 3.22 12.89 8.86
N PRO A 157 3.28 11.84 8.01
CA PRO A 157 4.52 11.14 7.69
C PRO A 157 5.45 11.91 6.74
N LYS A 158 4.97 13.03 6.17
CA LYS A 158 5.74 13.90 5.28
C LYS A 158 5.29 15.35 5.43
N THR A 159 6.18 16.30 5.15
CA THR A 159 5.87 17.73 5.12
C THR A 159 5.17 18.11 3.81
N ILE A 160 4.52 19.28 3.77
CA ILE A 160 3.88 19.79 2.54
C ILE A 160 4.87 20.08 1.41
N THR A 161 6.14 20.30 1.73
CA THR A 161 7.22 20.55 0.78
C THR A 161 7.99 19.28 0.41
N ALA A 162 7.67 18.14 1.03
CA ALA A 162 8.30 16.88 0.66
C ALA A 162 7.94 16.57 -0.80
N PRO A 163 8.93 16.14 -1.61
CA PRO A 163 8.68 15.84 -3.01
C PRO A 163 7.62 14.75 -3.15
N GLU A 164 7.03 14.68 -4.34
CA GLU A 164 6.26 13.51 -4.73
C GLU A 164 7.13 12.26 -4.70
N TYR A 165 6.49 11.10 -4.61
CA TYR A 165 7.18 9.82 -4.54
C TYR A 165 8.18 9.57 -5.68
#